data_AF-A0A1X1XZ24-F1
#
_entry.id   AF-A0A1X1XZ24-F1
#
_cell.length_a   1.000
_cell.length_b   1.000
_cell.length_c   1.000
_cell.angle_alpha   90.00
_cell.angle_beta   90.00
_cell.angle_gamma   90.00
#
_symmetry.space_group_name_H-M   'P 1'
#
loop_
_entity.id
_entity.type
_entity.pdbx_description
1 polymer ?
#
loop_
_entity_poly.entity_id
_entity_poly.type
_entity_poly.pdbx_seq_one_letter_code
_entity_poly.pdbx_strand_id
1 'polypeptide(L)'
;MTNDYPQMAATRGRIEPAPRRVRGFLADELVFDTTAARYVWEVPYYPRYYVPLSAVRTEFLRDENHPQKLQFGPSRLHSLVGAGQAHPGAARVFDVDSDSPVAGLVRFEWDPLRWFEEDEPIYGHPRNPYSRVDALRSHRHVRVELDGVVLANTRSPVLLFETGLPTRYYIDPTDIAFEHLEPSSTQTLCPYKGTTSGYWSVRAGEAVHRDLAWTYHYPLPAVAAIAGLVAFYNEELDIIVDGVALPRPRTQFSYAASLDNGR
;
A
#
# COMPACT_ATOMS: atom_id res chain seq x y z
N MET A 1 -17.98 -15.39 -8.07
CA MET A 1 -16.92 -15.48 -7.04
C MET A 1 -17.47 -14.76 -5.81
N THR A 2 -17.74 -15.48 -4.74
CA THR A 2 -18.23 -14.88 -3.50
C THR A 2 -17.03 -14.25 -2.82
N ASN A 3 -17.08 -12.94 -2.58
CA ASN A 3 -16.02 -12.27 -1.84
C ASN A 3 -16.19 -12.61 -0.36
N ASP A 4 -15.19 -13.28 0.24
CA ASP A 4 -15.25 -13.83 1.59
C ASP A 4 -14.55 -12.92 2.64
N TYR A 5 -14.16 -11.71 2.24
CA TYR A 5 -13.58 -10.69 3.11
C TYR A 5 -14.35 -9.35 3.03
N PRO A 6 -14.26 -8.50 4.07
CA PRO A 6 -14.91 -7.19 4.08
C PRO A 6 -14.46 -6.32 2.90
N GLN A 7 -15.40 -5.64 2.25
CA GLN A 7 -15.13 -4.75 1.12
C GLN A 7 -14.69 -3.35 1.58
N MET A 8 -14.13 -2.56 0.66
CA MET A 8 -13.88 -1.14 0.89
C MET A 8 -15.17 -0.40 1.24
N ALA A 9 -15.17 0.32 2.37
CA ALA A 9 -16.32 1.12 2.79
C ALA A 9 -16.43 2.46 2.03
N ALA A 10 -15.34 2.93 1.45
CA ALA A 10 -15.29 4.18 0.70
C ALA A 10 -15.51 3.96 -0.80
N THR A 11 -16.16 4.93 -1.44
CA THR A 11 -16.36 4.98 -2.89
C THR A 11 -15.52 6.10 -3.51
N ARG A 12 -15.20 5.96 -4.80
CA ARG A 12 -14.53 7.01 -5.56
C ARG A 12 -15.36 8.30 -5.51
N GLY A 13 -14.70 9.42 -5.25
CA GLY A 13 -15.31 10.74 -5.13
C GLY A 13 -15.65 11.17 -3.70
N ARG A 14 -15.51 10.28 -2.70
CA ARG A 14 -15.67 10.64 -1.29
C ARG A 14 -14.60 11.67 -0.89
N ILE A 15 -15.01 12.68 -0.13
CA ILE A 15 -14.14 13.74 0.39
C ILE A 15 -14.47 13.93 1.86
N GLU A 16 -13.46 13.91 2.73
CA GLU A 16 -13.62 14.05 4.17
C GLU A 16 -12.48 14.86 4.79
N PRO A 17 -12.70 15.51 5.94
CA PRO A 17 -11.60 16.14 6.68
C PRO A 17 -10.60 15.08 7.17
N ALA A 18 -9.31 15.39 7.07
CA ALA A 18 -8.26 14.65 7.74
C ALA A 18 -7.92 15.37 9.06
N PRO A 19 -8.28 14.82 10.23
CA PRO A 19 -8.07 15.50 11.51
C PRO A 19 -6.61 15.48 11.97
N ARG A 20 -5.74 14.73 11.29
CA ARG A 20 -4.32 14.58 11.60
C ARG A 20 -3.53 15.77 11.06
N ARG A 21 -2.46 16.17 11.74
CA ARG A 21 -1.44 17.05 11.17
C ARG A 21 -0.73 16.30 10.05
N VAL A 22 -0.63 16.91 8.87
CA VAL A 22 0.04 16.35 7.69
C VAL A 22 1.15 17.29 7.27
N ARG A 23 2.35 16.73 7.09
CA ARG A 23 3.53 17.48 6.63
C ARG A 23 4.16 16.80 5.42
N GLY A 24 4.63 17.62 4.49
CA GLY A 24 5.36 17.19 3.30
C GLY A 24 6.69 17.92 3.22
N PHE A 25 7.76 17.16 3.04
CA PHE A 25 9.12 17.68 2.88
C PHE A 25 9.67 17.28 1.51
N LEU A 26 10.22 18.24 0.77
CA LEU A 26 11.05 17.98 -0.39
C LEU A 26 12.50 17.93 0.08
N ALA A 27 13.13 16.76 -0.02
CA ALA A 27 14.35 16.48 0.74
C ALA A 27 14.15 16.83 2.23
N ASP A 28 14.88 17.78 2.78
CA ASP A 28 14.80 18.31 4.15
C ASP A 28 14.00 19.62 4.28
N GLU A 29 13.54 20.20 3.17
CA GLU A 29 12.81 21.46 3.17
C GLU A 29 11.29 21.24 3.34
N LEU A 30 10.70 21.87 4.36
CA LEU A 30 9.27 21.80 4.63
C LEU A 30 8.49 22.54 3.54
N VAL A 31 7.62 21.83 2.81
CA VAL A 31 6.77 22.35 1.73
C VAL A 31 5.40 22.77 2.25
N PHE A 32 4.81 21.99 3.16
CA PHE A 32 3.56 22.34 3.83
C PHE A 32 3.45 21.66 5.20
N ASP A 33 2.64 22.28 6.07
CA ASP A 33 2.30 21.77 7.39
C ASP A 33 0.88 22.21 7.73
N THR A 34 -0.04 21.25 7.91
CA THR A 34 -1.45 21.57 8.08
C THR A 34 -2.21 20.54 8.91
N THR A 35 -3.22 20.98 9.65
CA THR A 35 -4.26 20.13 10.25
C THR A 35 -5.59 20.23 9.50
N ALA A 36 -5.58 20.86 8.31
CA ALA A 36 -6.76 21.12 7.48
C ALA A 36 -6.70 20.39 6.13
N ALA A 37 -5.86 19.35 6.03
CA ALA A 37 -5.86 18.47 4.87
C ALA A 37 -7.21 17.75 4.73
N ARG A 38 -7.52 17.30 3.51
CA ARG A 38 -8.69 16.46 3.22
C ARG A 38 -8.25 15.11 2.67
N TYR A 39 -8.96 14.07 3.09
CA TYR A 39 -8.96 12.79 2.42
C TYR A 39 -9.83 12.87 1.17
N VAL A 40 -9.28 12.53 0.01
CA VAL A 40 -10.02 12.46 -1.26
C VAL A 40 -9.81 11.09 -1.90
N TRP A 41 -10.88 10.31 -2.06
CA TRP A 41 -10.81 8.98 -2.67
C TRP A 41 -10.89 9.09 -4.19
N GLU A 42 -9.72 9.18 -4.84
CA GLU A 42 -9.60 9.08 -6.30
C GLU A 42 -9.85 7.63 -6.78
N VAL A 43 -9.58 6.66 -5.90
CA VAL A 43 -9.87 5.22 -6.05
C VAL A 43 -10.52 4.71 -4.75
N PRO A 44 -11.22 3.56 -4.77
CA PRO A 44 -11.92 3.05 -3.58
C PRO A 44 -10.99 2.59 -2.44
N TYR A 45 -9.75 2.20 -2.74
CA TYR A 45 -8.87 1.48 -1.81
C TYR A 45 -8.25 2.38 -0.73
N TYR A 46 -7.85 3.60 -1.09
CA TYR A 46 -7.22 4.55 -0.19
C TYR A 46 -7.44 6.00 -0.64
N PRO A 47 -7.43 6.96 0.29
CA PRO A 47 -7.52 8.38 -0.06
C PRO A 47 -6.17 8.95 -0.48
N ARG A 48 -6.19 10.11 -1.15
CA ARG A 48 -5.05 11.02 -1.29
C ARG A 48 -5.22 12.21 -0.33
N TYR A 49 -4.10 12.81 0.08
CA TYR A 49 -4.15 14.09 0.79
C TYR A 49 -4.30 15.24 -0.20
N TYR A 50 -5.31 16.07 0.04
CA TYR A 50 -5.48 17.36 -0.60
C TYR A 50 -5.22 18.44 0.46
N VAL A 51 -4.21 19.25 0.22
CA VAL A 51 -3.65 20.22 1.18
C VAL A 51 -4.15 21.62 0.82
N PRO A 52 -4.64 22.45 1.75
CA PRO A 52 -5.00 23.83 1.45
C PRO A 52 -3.80 24.60 0.88
N LEU A 53 -4.00 25.32 -0.24
CA LEU A 53 -2.94 26.12 -0.86
C LEU A 53 -2.35 27.15 0.11
N SER A 54 -3.17 27.68 1.03
CA SER A 54 -2.74 28.61 2.07
C SER A 54 -1.75 28.01 3.09
N ALA A 55 -1.67 26.69 3.19
CA ALA A 55 -0.70 25.98 4.04
C ALA A 55 0.56 25.55 3.26
N VAL A 56 0.58 25.75 1.95
CA VAL A 56 1.71 25.41 1.08
C VAL A 56 2.63 26.63 0.97
N ARG A 57 3.93 26.39 1.17
CA ARG A 57 4.98 27.37 0.89
C ARG A 57 5.15 27.51 -0.62
N THR A 58 4.57 28.56 -1.19
CA THR A 58 4.44 28.74 -2.64
C THR A 58 5.78 28.92 -3.36
N GLU A 59 6.86 29.24 -2.64
CA GLU A 59 8.21 29.30 -3.22
C GLU A 59 8.64 27.96 -3.84
N PHE A 60 8.07 26.84 -3.38
CA PHE A 60 8.31 25.49 -3.91
C PHE A 60 7.50 25.15 -5.17
N LEU A 61 6.51 25.98 -5.53
CA LEU A 61 5.64 25.74 -6.67
C LEU A 61 6.08 26.60 -7.86
N ARG A 62 6.12 26.00 -9.05
CA ARG A 62 6.30 26.71 -10.34
C ARG A 62 5.18 26.31 -11.28
N ASP A 63 4.33 27.27 -11.66
CA ASP A 63 3.25 27.03 -12.62
C ASP A 63 3.83 26.64 -13.98
N GLU A 64 3.33 25.55 -14.54
CA GLU A 64 3.75 25.04 -15.85
C GLU A 64 2.92 25.62 -17.00
N ASN A 65 1.99 26.54 -16.70
CA ASN A 65 0.99 27.06 -17.64
C ASN A 65 0.20 25.95 -18.34
N HIS A 66 -0.06 24.87 -17.61
CA HIS A 66 -0.74 23.69 -18.14
C HIS A 66 -2.09 23.48 -17.42
N PRO A 67 -3.16 24.18 -17.87
CA PRO A 67 -4.50 24.05 -17.30
C PRO A 67 -5.12 22.69 -17.67
N GLN A 68 -5.83 22.08 -16.72
CA GLN A 68 -6.52 20.81 -16.88
C GLN A 68 -7.90 20.87 -16.23
N LYS A 69 -8.89 20.23 -16.86
CA LYS A 69 -10.21 20.00 -16.26
C LYS A 69 -10.36 18.51 -15.99
N LEU A 70 -10.30 18.14 -14.72
CA LEU A 70 -10.38 16.74 -14.27
C LEU A 70 -11.69 16.48 -13.53
N GLN A 71 -11.88 15.23 -13.09
CA GLN A 71 -13.04 14.81 -12.31
C GLN A 71 -13.35 15.75 -11.14
N PHE A 72 -12.31 16.28 -10.49
CA PHE A 72 -12.42 17.14 -9.30
C PHE A 72 -12.32 18.63 -9.64
N GLY A 73 -12.62 19.03 -10.87
CA GLY A 73 -12.67 20.43 -11.27
C GLY A 73 -11.44 20.95 -12.01
N PRO A 74 -11.42 22.25 -12.34
CA PRO A 74 -10.31 22.89 -13.04
C PRO A 74 -9.09 23.04 -12.13
N SER A 75 -7.91 22.83 -12.70
CA SER A 75 -6.63 22.86 -12.00
C SER A 75 -5.48 23.25 -12.93
N ARG A 76 -4.33 23.61 -12.36
CA ARG A 76 -3.07 23.80 -13.08
C ARG A 76 -2.00 22.87 -12.54
N LEU A 77 -1.22 22.28 -13.45
CA LEU A 77 -0.01 21.54 -13.07
C LEU A 77 1.11 22.51 -12.71
N HIS A 78 1.84 22.14 -11.67
CA HIS A 78 2.98 22.85 -11.14
C HIS A 78 4.14 21.88 -10.94
N SER A 79 5.35 22.35 -11.23
CA SER A 79 6.56 21.69 -10.78
C SER A 79 6.75 21.92 -9.29
N LEU A 80 7.24 20.90 -8.58
CA LEU A 80 7.74 21.03 -7.23
C LEU A 80 9.26 21.24 -7.28
N VAL A 81 9.75 22.39 -6.81
CA VAL A 81 11.15 22.83 -6.96
C VAL A 81 11.72 23.30 -5.62
N GLY A 82 12.87 22.77 -5.22
CA GLY A 82 13.55 23.10 -3.96
C GLY A 82 14.70 22.12 -3.70
N ALA A 83 15.59 22.44 -2.75
CA ALA A 83 16.75 21.61 -2.41
C ALA A 83 17.61 21.16 -3.62
N GLY A 84 17.71 21.98 -4.67
CA GLY A 84 18.41 21.64 -5.93
C GLY A 84 17.71 20.61 -6.81
N GLN A 85 16.46 20.24 -6.49
CA GLN A 85 15.63 19.30 -7.22
C GLN A 85 14.48 20.02 -7.92
N ALA A 86 14.05 19.46 -9.04
CA ALA A 86 12.85 19.89 -9.75
C ALA A 86 12.08 18.65 -10.21
N HIS A 87 10.81 18.58 -9.81
CA HIS A 87 9.89 17.49 -10.15
C HIS A 87 8.72 18.07 -10.95
N PRO A 88 8.78 18.05 -12.30
CA PRO A 88 7.69 18.52 -13.15
C PRO A 88 6.40 17.73 -12.92
N GLY A 89 5.25 18.41 -12.97
CA GLY A 89 3.93 17.80 -12.79
C GLY A 89 3.66 17.26 -11.38
N ALA A 90 4.53 17.52 -10.40
CA ALA A 90 4.45 16.95 -9.06
C ALA A 90 3.38 17.59 -8.16
N ALA A 91 2.78 18.70 -8.57
CA ALA A 91 1.71 19.34 -7.84
C ALA A 91 0.57 19.78 -8.77
N ARG A 92 -0.66 19.60 -8.30
CA ARG A 92 -1.87 20.05 -8.96
C ARG A 92 -2.60 21.02 -8.06
N VAL A 93 -2.71 22.27 -8.50
CA VAL A 93 -3.40 23.34 -7.76
C VAL A 93 -4.78 23.53 -8.36
N PHE A 94 -5.83 23.39 -7.55
CA PHE A 94 -7.22 23.55 -7.98
C PHE A 94 -7.68 25.01 -7.85
N ASP A 95 -8.38 25.51 -8.87
CA ASP A 95 -8.78 26.92 -8.96
C ASP A 95 -9.69 27.32 -7.79
N VAL A 96 -9.31 28.40 -7.10
CA VAL A 96 -10.00 28.87 -5.89
C VAL A 96 -11.41 29.40 -6.18
N ASP A 97 -11.62 29.95 -7.37
CA ASP A 97 -12.89 30.56 -7.79
C ASP A 97 -13.84 29.56 -8.48
N SER A 98 -13.54 28.26 -8.40
CA SER A 98 -14.38 27.22 -8.99
C SER A 98 -15.39 26.65 -8.00
N ASP A 99 -16.51 26.13 -8.49
CA ASP A 99 -17.52 25.41 -7.68
C ASP A 99 -17.06 24.00 -7.25
N SER A 100 -15.76 23.68 -7.41
CA SER A 100 -15.22 22.37 -7.07
C SER A 100 -15.19 22.14 -5.56
N PRO A 101 -15.54 20.93 -5.06
CA PRO A 101 -15.40 20.61 -3.63
C PRO A 101 -13.93 20.58 -3.15
N VAL A 102 -12.96 20.64 -4.07
CA VAL A 102 -11.52 20.73 -3.77
C VAL A 102 -10.90 22.06 -4.24
N ALA A 103 -11.70 23.08 -4.54
CA ALA A 103 -11.22 24.41 -4.89
C ALA A 103 -10.25 24.95 -3.81
N GLY A 104 -9.15 25.56 -4.25
CA GLY A 104 -8.11 26.09 -3.35
C GLY A 104 -7.26 25.03 -2.65
N LEU A 105 -7.38 23.75 -3.01
CA LEU A 105 -6.53 22.68 -2.51
C LEU A 105 -5.43 22.33 -3.53
N VAL A 106 -4.38 21.66 -3.03
CA VAL A 106 -3.25 21.17 -3.78
C VAL A 106 -3.14 19.66 -3.57
N ARG A 107 -3.06 18.91 -4.68
CA ARG A 107 -2.78 17.47 -4.68
C ARG A 107 -1.37 17.27 -5.19
N PHE A 108 -0.50 16.72 -4.34
CA PHE A 108 0.88 16.40 -4.70
C PHE A 108 1.00 14.96 -5.21
N GLU A 109 1.94 14.72 -6.11
CA GLU A 109 2.47 13.37 -6.33
C GLU A 109 3.17 12.88 -5.06
N TRP A 110 3.09 11.57 -4.82
CA TRP A 110 3.55 11.01 -3.56
C TRP A 110 5.08 10.99 -3.45
N ASP A 111 5.74 10.43 -4.47
CA ASP A 111 7.16 10.07 -4.44
C ASP A 111 8.14 11.24 -4.23
N PRO A 112 7.90 12.45 -4.78
CA PRO A 112 8.81 13.58 -4.55
C PRO A 112 8.90 14.05 -3.09
N LEU A 113 7.94 13.68 -2.25
CA LEU A 113 7.82 14.18 -0.88
C LEU A 113 8.04 13.07 0.14
N ARG A 114 8.71 13.43 1.24
CA ARG A 114 8.63 12.66 2.49
C ARG A 114 7.41 13.13 3.26
N TRP A 115 6.55 12.19 3.64
CA TRP A 115 5.27 12.47 4.25
C TRP A 115 5.25 12.06 5.72
N PHE A 116 4.61 12.88 6.54
CA PHE A 116 4.37 12.60 7.95
C PHE A 116 2.90 12.84 8.29
N GLU A 117 2.32 11.94 9.08
CA GLU A 117 1.08 12.13 9.82
C GLU A 117 1.43 12.27 11.30
N GLU A 118 1.03 13.37 11.92
CA GLU A 118 1.64 13.81 13.17
C GLU A 118 3.18 13.76 13.01
N ASP A 119 3.89 13.11 13.93
CA ASP A 119 5.33 12.89 13.88
C ASP A 119 5.74 11.53 13.29
N GLU A 120 4.77 10.77 12.76
CA GLU A 120 5.03 9.44 12.20
C GLU A 120 5.19 9.50 10.67
N PRO A 121 6.26 8.91 10.12
CA PRO A 121 6.40 8.80 8.67
C PRO A 121 5.31 7.89 8.09
N ILE A 122 4.81 8.28 6.93
CA ILE A 122 3.84 7.49 6.17
C ILE A 122 4.39 7.16 4.79
N TYR A 123 3.94 6.04 4.24
CA TYR A 123 4.60 5.38 3.12
C TYR A 123 3.59 4.91 2.07
N GLY A 124 3.96 5.00 0.79
CA GLY A 124 3.15 4.58 -0.36
C GLY A 124 1.90 5.43 -0.62
N HIS A 125 1.02 5.58 0.37
CA HIS A 125 -0.18 6.42 0.30
C HIS A 125 -0.72 6.73 1.71
N PRO A 126 -1.63 7.71 1.87
CA PRO A 126 -2.33 7.96 3.14
C PRO A 126 -3.06 6.72 3.64
N ARG A 127 -3.05 6.50 4.95
CA ARG A 127 -3.83 5.41 5.55
C ARG A 127 -5.32 5.73 5.44
N ASN A 128 -6.11 4.78 4.97
CA ASN A 128 -7.55 4.91 4.87
C ASN A 128 -8.15 4.77 6.29
N PRO A 129 -8.87 5.78 6.82
CA PRO A 129 -9.46 5.72 8.15
C PRO A 129 -10.50 4.60 8.32
N TYR A 130 -11.02 4.05 7.22
CA TYR A 130 -11.97 2.94 7.22
C TYR A 130 -11.33 1.58 6.98
N SER A 131 -10.02 1.52 6.71
CA SER A 131 -9.30 0.26 6.58
C SER A 131 -8.87 -0.22 7.96
N ARG A 132 -9.18 -1.48 8.24
CA ARG A 132 -8.73 -2.20 9.42
C ARG A 132 -7.75 -3.29 9.03
N VAL A 133 -6.71 -3.45 9.84
CA VAL A 133 -5.73 -4.53 9.73
C VAL A 133 -5.58 -5.18 11.10
N ASP A 134 -6.03 -6.43 11.23
CA ASP A 134 -5.93 -7.22 12.45
C ASP A 134 -4.99 -8.40 12.23
N ALA A 135 -4.11 -8.67 13.20
CA ALA A 135 -3.24 -9.84 13.20
C ALA A 135 -3.55 -10.71 14.42
N LEU A 136 -4.17 -11.87 14.22
CA LEU A 136 -4.70 -12.72 15.28
C LEU A 136 -4.05 -14.10 15.27
N ARG A 137 -3.56 -14.55 16.42
CA ARG A 137 -3.09 -15.93 16.60
C ARG A 137 -4.24 -16.91 16.45
N SER A 138 -3.96 -18.08 15.90
CA SER A 138 -4.93 -19.13 15.67
C SER A 138 -4.34 -20.51 15.91
N HIS A 139 -5.21 -21.50 16.10
CA HIS A 139 -4.87 -22.93 16.13
C HIS A 139 -5.40 -23.70 14.91
N ARG A 140 -5.92 -22.97 13.91
CA ARG A 140 -6.33 -23.57 12.63
C ARG A 140 -5.12 -24.19 11.96
N HIS A 141 -5.32 -25.35 11.35
CA HIS A 141 -4.29 -26.05 10.59
C HIS A 141 -4.20 -25.42 9.21
N VAL A 142 -3.02 -24.88 8.84
CA VAL A 142 -2.78 -24.26 7.54
C VAL A 142 -1.68 -25.03 6.82
N ARG A 143 -1.96 -25.45 5.58
CA ARG A 143 -0.99 -26.05 4.67
C ARG A 143 -0.92 -25.22 3.38
N VAL A 144 0.29 -24.96 2.92
CA VAL A 144 0.59 -24.18 1.72
C VAL A 144 1.29 -25.08 0.71
N GLU A 145 0.77 -25.15 -0.51
CA GLU A 145 1.27 -26.01 -1.56
C GLU A 145 1.37 -25.28 -2.91
N LEU A 146 2.32 -25.74 -3.73
CA LEU A 146 2.39 -25.39 -5.15
C LEU A 146 2.76 -26.64 -5.95
N ASP A 147 1.94 -27.01 -6.93
CA ASP A 147 2.15 -28.18 -7.80
C ASP A 147 2.46 -29.49 -7.03
N GLY A 148 1.81 -29.67 -5.88
CA GLY A 148 1.97 -30.84 -5.00
C GLY A 148 3.19 -30.78 -4.05
N VAL A 149 4.04 -29.74 -4.16
CA VAL A 149 5.13 -29.48 -3.22
C VAL A 149 4.58 -28.74 -2.00
N VAL A 150 4.83 -29.27 -0.79
CA VAL A 150 4.44 -28.62 0.45
C VAL A 150 5.49 -27.60 0.85
N LEU A 151 5.09 -26.33 0.90
CA LEU A 151 5.97 -25.22 1.24
C LEU A 151 5.88 -24.87 2.73
N ALA A 152 4.71 -25.06 3.34
CA ALA A 152 4.50 -24.82 4.76
C ALA A 152 3.37 -25.68 5.33
N ASN A 153 3.47 -26.02 6.61
CA ASN A 153 2.46 -26.80 7.33
C ASN A 153 2.48 -26.46 8.83
N THR A 154 1.49 -25.69 9.30
CA THR A 154 1.48 -25.14 10.67
C THR A 154 0.15 -25.32 11.39
N ARG A 155 0.21 -25.40 12.73
CA ARG A 155 -0.96 -25.40 13.64
C ARG A 155 -1.00 -24.19 14.58
N SER A 156 -0.12 -23.22 14.36
CA SER A 156 -0.05 -22.00 15.16
C SER A 156 0.15 -20.73 14.31
N PRO A 157 -0.61 -20.53 13.23
CA PRO A 157 -0.43 -19.37 12.36
C PRO A 157 -0.92 -18.09 13.05
N VAL A 158 -0.47 -16.96 12.51
CA VAL A 158 -1.11 -15.66 12.69
C VAL A 158 -1.92 -15.35 11.43
N LEU A 159 -3.21 -15.13 11.58
CA LEU A 159 -4.12 -14.77 10.49
C LEU A 159 -4.20 -13.25 10.45
N LEU A 160 -3.82 -12.67 9.31
CA LEU A 160 -3.91 -11.25 9.06
C LEU A 160 -5.15 -10.96 8.20
N PHE A 161 -6.06 -10.19 8.78
CA PHE A 161 -7.28 -9.71 8.14
C PHE A 161 -7.10 -8.25 7.76
N GLU A 162 -7.22 -7.94 6.49
CA GLU A 162 -7.11 -6.57 5.98
C GLU A 162 -8.33 -6.24 5.13
N THR A 163 -8.95 -5.10 5.40
CA THR A 163 -10.12 -4.66 4.63
C THR A 163 -9.79 -4.66 3.13
N GLY A 164 -10.66 -5.26 2.33
CA GLY A 164 -10.54 -5.36 0.86
C GLY A 164 -9.46 -6.31 0.35
N LEU A 165 -8.82 -7.11 1.22
CA LEU A 165 -7.84 -8.11 0.82
C LEU A 165 -8.16 -9.49 1.41
N PRO A 166 -7.77 -10.58 0.73
CA PRO A 166 -7.91 -11.92 1.27
C PRO A 166 -7.07 -12.09 2.54
N THR A 167 -7.52 -12.99 3.42
CA THR A 167 -6.78 -13.33 4.64
C THR A 167 -5.38 -13.84 4.29
N ARG A 168 -4.35 -13.27 4.93
CA ARG A 168 -2.97 -13.76 4.82
C ARG A 168 -2.63 -14.62 6.02
N TYR A 169 -1.97 -15.74 5.76
CA TYR A 169 -1.55 -16.69 6.78
C TYR A 169 -0.06 -16.53 7.00
N TYR A 170 0.31 -15.98 8.15
CA TYR A 170 1.68 -15.81 8.58
C TYR A 170 2.11 -17.04 9.40
N ILE A 171 3.18 -17.67 8.96
CA ILE A 171 3.65 -18.98 9.40
C ILE A 171 5.02 -18.83 10.04
N ASP A 172 5.25 -19.56 11.13
CA ASP A 172 6.56 -19.60 11.80
C ASP A 172 7.61 -20.20 10.85
N PRO A 173 8.81 -19.61 10.73
CA PRO A 173 9.88 -20.17 9.92
C PRO A 173 10.20 -21.65 10.18
N THR A 174 9.95 -22.17 11.38
CA THR A 174 10.19 -23.60 11.68
C THR A 174 9.21 -24.54 10.99
N ASP A 175 8.09 -24.03 10.51
CA ASP A 175 7.03 -24.78 9.84
C ASP A 175 7.10 -24.64 8.29
N ILE A 176 8.22 -24.11 7.77
CA ILE A 176 8.43 -23.79 6.35
C ILE A 176 9.58 -24.63 5.78
N ALA A 177 9.34 -25.22 4.61
CA ALA A 177 10.32 -25.96 3.83
C ALA A 177 11.18 -24.98 2.99
N PHE A 178 12.14 -24.31 3.63
CA PHE A 178 13.01 -23.33 2.98
C PHE A 178 13.88 -23.91 1.86
N GLU A 179 14.05 -25.24 1.76
CA GLU A 179 14.72 -25.87 0.61
C GLU A 179 14.02 -25.59 -0.74
N HIS A 180 12.75 -25.18 -0.71
CA HIS A 180 11.96 -24.79 -1.87
C HIS A 180 11.91 -23.27 -2.10
N LEU A 181 12.58 -22.47 -1.26
CA LEU A 181 12.54 -21.01 -1.29
C LEU A 181 13.88 -20.41 -1.67
N GLU A 182 13.87 -19.54 -2.68
CA GLU A 182 15.05 -18.82 -3.17
C GLU A 182 14.96 -17.34 -2.80
N PRO A 183 15.90 -16.80 -2.01
CA PRO A 183 15.87 -15.39 -1.63
C PRO A 183 15.86 -14.46 -2.85
N SER A 184 15.11 -13.38 -2.73
CA SER A 184 15.00 -12.32 -3.74
C SER A 184 15.40 -10.97 -3.14
N SER A 185 15.94 -10.10 -3.98
CA SER A 185 16.24 -8.70 -3.62
C SER A 185 15.00 -7.79 -3.62
N THR A 186 13.83 -8.34 -3.98
CA THR A 186 12.57 -7.60 -3.97
C THR A 186 12.27 -7.03 -2.59
N GLN A 187 11.80 -5.79 -2.60
CA GLN A 187 11.33 -5.09 -1.42
C GLN A 187 10.07 -4.32 -1.78
N THR A 188 9.06 -4.41 -0.92
CA THR A 188 7.81 -3.67 -1.06
C THR A 188 7.51 -2.88 0.20
N LEU A 189 6.71 -1.84 0.02
CA LEU A 189 6.37 -0.89 1.07
C LEU A 189 4.86 -0.84 1.24
N CYS A 190 4.39 -1.09 2.46
CA CYS A 190 2.97 -1.08 2.81
C CYS A 190 2.70 -0.02 3.89
N PRO A 191 1.70 0.88 3.71
CA PRO A 191 1.38 1.90 4.72
C PRO A 191 0.92 1.34 6.07
N TYR A 192 0.45 0.09 6.09
CA TYR A 192 -0.10 -0.56 7.28
C TYR A 192 0.83 -1.58 7.94
N LYS A 193 1.83 -2.09 7.21
CA LYS A 193 2.75 -3.14 7.70
C LYS A 193 4.19 -2.68 7.76
N GLY A 194 4.57 -1.63 7.03
CA GLY A 194 5.93 -1.17 6.88
C GLY A 194 6.60 -1.75 5.64
N THR A 195 7.93 -1.82 5.67
CA THR A 195 8.75 -2.33 4.57
C THR A 195 9.00 -3.82 4.76
N THR A 196 8.81 -4.62 3.72
CA THR A 196 9.19 -6.04 3.76
C THR A 196 10.69 -6.16 3.94
N SER A 197 11.10 -7.08 4.80
CA SER A 197 12.51 -7.35 5.09
C SER A 197 13.07 -8.55 4.34
N GLY A 198 12.23 -9.31 3.64
CA GLY A 198 12.65 -10.44 2.83
C GLY A 198 11.54 -10.88 1.88
N TYR A 199 11.94 -11.36 0.72
CA TYR A 199 11.12 -12.01 -0.29
C TYR A 199 11.79 -13.31 -0.74
N TRP A 200 10.97 -14.28 -1.12
CA TRP A 200 11.44 -15.53 -1.72
C TRP A 200 10.62 -15.89 -2.95
N SER A 201 11.33 -16.37 -3.97
CA SER A 201 10.75 -17.11 -5.08
C SER A 201 10.58 -18.58 -4.68
N VAL A 202 9.55 -19.24 -5.19
CA VAL A 202 9.25 -20.65 -4.89
C VAL A 202 9.73 -21.52 -6.04
N ARG A 203 10.50 -22.57 -5.74
CA ARG A 203 10.88 -23.62 -6.68
C ARG A 203 9.97 -24.83 -6.52
N ALA A 204 9.20 -25.15 -7.56
CA ALA A 204 8.36 -26.34 -7.63
C ALA A 204 8.80 -27.18 -8.85
N GLY A 205 9.52 -28.28 -8.58
CA GLY A 205 10.19 -29.04 -9.63
C GLY A 205 11.25 -28.20 -10.36
N GLU A 206 11.13 -28.10 -11.68
CA GLU A 206 12.04 -27.29 -12.52
C GLU A 206 11.60 -25.81 -12.63
N ALA A 207 10.37 -25.47 -12.25
CA ALA A 207 9.83 -24.13 -12.34
C ALA A 207 10.22 -23.27 -11.13
N VAL A 208 10.48 -21.98 -11.39
CA VAL A 208 10.68 -20.95 -10.36
C VAL A 208 9.60 -19.89 -10.51
N HIS A 209 8.85 -19.69 -9.43
CA HIS A 209 7.79 -18.70 -9.34
C HIS A 209 8.27 -17.53 -8.50
N ARG A 210 8.41 -16.38 -9.15
CA ARG A 210 9.06 -15.20 -8.56
C ARG A 210 8.25 -14.62 -7.39
N ASP A 211 8.95 -14.28 -6.32
CA ASP A 211 8.47 -13.42 -5.22
C ASP A 211 7.13 -13.86 -4.58
N LEU A 212 6.93 -15.16 -4.40
CA LEU A 212 5.67 -15.72 -3.87
C LEU A 212 5.54 -15.71 -2.33
N ALA A 213 6.64 -15.51 -1.61
CA ALA A 213 6.64 -15.42 -0.15
C ALA A 213 7.36 -14.18 0.35
N TRP A 214 6.94 -13.64 1.51
CA TRP A 214 7.55 -12.45 2.11
C TRP A 214 7.51 -12.47 3.63
N THR A 215 8.34 -11.65 4.25
CA THR A 215 8.36 -11.44 5.71
C THR A 215 8.57 -9.98 6.11
N TYR A 216 8.13 -9.67 7.32
CA TYR A 216 8.43 -8.42 8.04
C TYR A 216 9.11 -8.75 9.36
N HIS A 217 10.42 -8.54 9.50
CA HIS A 217 11.13 -8.66 10.77
C HIS A 217 10.79 -7.49 11.70
N TYR A 218 10.50 -6.32 11.13
CA TYR A 218 10.18 -5.09 11.87
C TYR A 218 8.88 -4.46 11.34
N PRO A 219 7.74 -5.15 11.51
CA PRO A 219 6.46 -4.61 11.06
C PRO A 219 6.03 -3.41 11.92
N LEU A 220 5.10 -2.61 11.42
CA LEU A 220 4.51 -1.52 12.20
C LEU A 220 3.80 -2.04 13.47
N PRO A 221 3.74 -1.26 14.57
CA PRO A 221 3.22 -1.72 15.86
C PRO A 221 1.82 -2.33 15.81
N ALA A 222 0.94 -1.80 14.94
CA ALA A 222 -0.43 -2.27 14.78
C ALA A 222 -0.54 -3.75 14.36
N VAL A 223 0.51 -4.28 13.74
CA VAL A 223 0.59 -5.68 13.28
C VAL A 223 1.83 -6.37 13.83
N ALA A 224 2.33 -5.98 15.01
CA ALA A 224 3.53 -6.57 15.61
C ALA A 224 3.50 -8.11 15.73
N ALA A 225 2.31 -8.71 15.80
CA ALA A 225 2.12 -10.16 15.88
C ALA A 225 2.64 -10.93 14.64
N ILE A 226 2.85 -10.28 13.48
CA ILE A 226 3.42 -10.94 12.29
C ILE A 226 4.96 -10.86 12.21
N ALA A 227 5.62 -10.30 13.23
CA ALA A 227 7.06 -10.08 13.20
C ALA A 227 7.83 -11.40 13.01
N GLY A 228 8.69 -11.45 11.98
CA GLY A 228 9.52 -12.60 11.63
C GLY A 228 8.78 -13.78 11.00
N LEU A 229 7.45 -13.72 10.89
CA LEU A 229 6.65 -14.76 10.25
C LEU A 229 6.66 -14.57 8.73
N VAL A 230 6.43 -15.65 7.98
CA VAL A 230 6.40 -15.63 6.52
C VAL A 230 4.98 -15.85 6.03
N ALA A 231 4.56 -15.06 5.05
CA ALA A 231 3.29 -15.24 4.35
C ALA A 231 3.53 -15.53 2.87
N PHE A 232 2.50 -16.11 2.23
CA PHE A 232 2.50 -16.55 0.84
C PHE A 232 1.34 -15.91 0.08
N TYR A 233 1.49 -15.69 -1.24
CA TYR A 233 0.42 -15.15 -2.07
C TYR A 233 -0.63 -16.23 -2.41
N ASN A 234 -1.75 -16.22 -1.67
CA ASN A 234 -2.93 -17.07 -1.91
C ASN A 234 -3.40 -17.07 -3.38
N GLU A 235 -3.15 -15.98 -4.13
CA GLU A 235 -3.50 -15.82 -5.54
C GLU A 235 -2.84 -16.87 -6.43
N GLU A 236 -1.63 -17.31 -6.07
CA GLU A 236 -0.78 -18.17 -6.90
C GLU A 236 -0.54 -19.55 -6.28
N LEU A 237 -0.83 -19.70 -4.98
CA LEU A 237 -0.59 -20.92 -4.20
C LEU A 237 -1.89 -21.58 -3.72
N ASP A 238 -1.84 -22.89 -3.51
CA ASP A 238 -2.94 -23.62 -2.90
C ASP A 238 -2.83 -23.53 -1.37
N ILE A 239 -3.88 -22.96 -0.75
CA ILE A 239 -3.98 -22.82 0.70
C ILE A 239 -5.08 -23.74 1.20
N ILE A 240 -4.74 -24.65 2.10
CA ILE A 240 -5.68 -25.56 2.76
C ILE A 240 -5.78 -25.16 4.23
N VAL A 241 -7.00 -24.90 4.70
CA VAL A 241 -7.26 -24.54 6.09
C VAL A 241 -8.23 -25.54 6.71
N ASP A 242 -7.80 -26.19 7.79
CA ASP A 242 -8.55 -27.25 8.48
C ASP A 242 -9.04 -28.36 7.53
N GLY A 243 -8.19 -28.73 6.57
CA GLY A 243 -8.51 -29.73 5.54
C GLY A 243 -9.39 -29.23 4.38
N VAL A 244 -9.80 -27.96 4.39
CA VAL A 244 -10.60 -27.35 3.32
C VAL A 244 -9.71 -26.51 2.41
N ALA A 245 -9.64 -26.86 1.13
CA ALA A 245 -8.96 -26.05 0.13
C ALA A 245 -9.69 -24.72 -0.10
N LEU A 246 -8.96 -23.61 -0.02
CA LEU A 246 -9.49 -22.28 -0.29
C LEU A 246 -9.42 -21.96 -1.79
N PRO A 247 -10.38 -21.21 -2.35
CA PRO A 247 -10.27 -20.73 -3.72
C PRO A 247 -9.14 -19.69 -3.83
N ARG A 248 -8.43 -19.67 -4.97
CA ARG A 248 -7.45 -18.63 -5.26
C ARG A 248 -8.17 -17.30 -5.53
N PRO A 249 -7.95 -16.26 -4.70
CA PRO A 249 -8.59 -14.97 -4.91
C PRO A 249 -8.01 -14.28 -6.16
N ARG A 250 -8.81 -13.39 -6.76
CA ARG A 250 -8.33 -12.45 -7.78
C ARG A 250 -8.20 -11.07 -7.17
N THR A 251 -6.97 -10.57 -7.09
CA THR A 251 -6.64 -9.26 -6.52
C THR A 251 -5.71 -8.50 -7.47
N GLN A 252 -5.27 -7.30 -7.08
CA GLN A 252 -4.20 -6.58 -7.80
C GLN A 252 -2.85 -7.30 -7.78
N PHE A 253 -2.69 -8.35 -6.96
CA PHE A 253 -1.48 -9.16 -6.88
C PHE A 253 -1.54 -10.40 -7.77
N SER A 254 -2.71 -10.75 -8.30
CA SER A 254 -2.83 -11.73 -9.37
C SER A 254 -2.17 -11.16 -10.63
N TYR A 255 -1.16 -11.82 -11.20
CA TYR A 255 -0.40 -11.40 -12.41
C TYR A 255 0.76 -10.39 -12.25
N ALA A 256 1.45 -10.31 -11.11
CA ALA A 256 2.77 -9.66 -11.05
C ALA A 256 3.90 -10.46 -11.77
N ALA A 257 3.63 -11.68 -12.26
CA ALA A 257 4.62 -12.53 -12.93
C ALA A 257 4.68 -12.37 -14.47
N SER A 258 3.86 -11.52 -15.09
CA SER A 258 3.81 -11.38 -16.57
C SER A 258 4.39 -10.07 -17.13
N LEU A 259 5.07 -9.25 -16.32
CA LEU A 259 5.78 -8.04 -16.77
C LEU A 259 7.26 -8.11 -16.43
N ASP A 260 7.97 -9.12 -16.93
CA ASP A 260 9.43 -9.05 -17.12
C ASP A 260 9.93 -9.96 -18.26
N ASN A 261 9.07 -10.20 -19.26
CA ASN A 261 9.50 -10.75 -20.55
C ASN A 261 9.26 -9.70 -21.63
N GLY A 262 10.21 -8.77 -21.75
CA GLY A 262 10.42 -7.97 -22.96
C GLY A 262 10.18 -6.46 -22.82
N ARG A 263 11.22 -5.73 -22.40
CA ARG A 263 11.95 -4.74 -23.21
C ARG A 263 13.09 -4.12 -22.42
#